data_AF-A0A840RB39-F1
#
_entry.id   AF-A0A840RB39-F1
#
_cell.length_a   1.000
_cell.length_b   1.000
_cell.length_c   1.000
_cell.angle_alpha   90.00
_cell.angle_beta   90.00
_cell.angle_gamma   90.00
#
_symmetry.space_group_name_H-M   'P 1'
#
loop_
_entity.id
_entity.type
_entity.pdbx_description
1 polymer ?
#
loop_
_entity_poly.entity_id
_entity_poly.type
_entity_poly.pdbx_seq_one_letter_code
_entity_poly.pdbx_strand_id
1 'polypeptide(L)'
;MTTNKIHITERIMIAIASGANDPSALFNTVSIDGSIYTMPQLAVFAAGCLLWVVAYAYVLLQAHRNRVVEMAVLAAASNLAWEFVWGVPLHTDMGVFLVWTYRAWLVFDLFIFHQVLKLGREQFTSDFFKRHYNAVVCATVVFFIAVYWGMTLSGIDSPIGARSAYVCQFIISVLCLILLVQQPSTVGYAWTITWLRSLGTLLVSVFMVMHYPKDVFLLVLCAGATLLDAFYCVYFLRLRASKTAAAPLQAVA
;
A
#
# COMPACT_ATOMS: atom_id res chain seq x y z
N MET A 1 -16.12 -1.00 48.01
CA MET A 1 -15.66 -1.61 46.74
C MET A 1 -16.48 -1.04 45.56
N THR A 2 -16.64 0.29 45.50
CA THR A 2 -17.67 0.92 44.64
C THR A 2 -17.25 2.26 44.03
N THR A 3 -16.03 2.75 44.33
CA THR A 3 -15.56 4.08 43.91
C THR A 3 -14.75 4.07 42.60
N ASN A 4 -14.41 2.88 42.06
CA ASN A 4 -13.49 2.78 40.91
C ASN A 4 -14.20 2.61 39.55
N LYS A 5 -15.51 2.37 39.52
CA LYS A 5 -16.28 2.27 38.26
C LYS A 5 -16.71 3.63 37.70
N ILE A 6 -16.92 4.63 38.56
CA ILE A 6 -17.45 5.94 38.17
C ILE A 6 -16.42 6.73 37.33
N HIS A 7 -15.13 6.61 37.64
CA HIS A 7 -14.07 7.29 36.88
C HIS A 7 -13.85 6.74 35.46
N ILE A 8 -14.19 5.48 35.19
CA ILE A 8 -14.08 4.92 33.83
C ILE A 8 -15.22 5.45 32.96
N THR A 9 -16.44 5.50 33.51
CA THR A 9 -17.62 6.01 32.79
C THR A 9 -17.53 7.51 32.51
N GLU A 10 -17.02 8.31 33.45
CA GLU A 10 -16.76 9.75 33.21
C GLU A 10 -15.64 9.99 32.20
N ARG A 11 -14.56 9.18 32.21
CA ARG A 11 -13.49 9.30 31.20
C ARG A 11 -13.95 8.90 29.81
N ILE A 12 -14.83 7.90 29.70
CA ILE A 12 -15.46 7.51 28.43
C ILE A 12 -16.43 8.61 27.97
N MET A 13 -17.22 9.20 28.86
CA MET A 13 -18.15 10.28 28.53
C MET A 13 -17.45 11.60 28.18
N ILE A 14 -16.31 11.90 28.80
CA ILE A 14 -15.46 13.06 28.45
C ILE A 14 -14.76 12.84 27.10
N ALA A 15 -14.33 11.61 26.80
CA ALA A 15 -13.80 11.26 25.47
C ALA A 15 -14.87 11.31 24.36
N ILE A 16 -16.15 11.11 24.71
CA ILE A 16 -17.31 11.27 23.81
C ILE A 16 -17.74 12.76 23.70
N ALA A 17 -17.44 13.59 24.71
CA ALA A 17 -17.83 15.01 24.75
C ALA A 17 -16.75 15.98 24.20
N SER A 18 -15.51 15.55 23.99
CA SER A 18 -14.49 16.27 23.22
C SER A 18 -14.58 15.88 21.74
N GLY A 19 -15.20 16.72 20.91
CA GLY A 19 -15.51 16.42 19.50
C GLY A 19 -14.30 16.27 18.58
N ALA A 20 -13.56 15.17 18.69
CA ALA A 20 -12.36 14.91 17.90
C ALA A 20 -12.42 13.65 17.02
N ASN A 21 -13.52 12.90 17.00
CA ASN A 21 -13.74 11.82 16.03
C ASN A 21 -15.24 11.50 15.99
N ASP A 22 -15.92 11.90 14.93
CA ASP A 22 -17.28 11.44 14.64
C ASP A 22 -17.17 10.29 13.63
N PRO A 23 -17.35 9.02 14.04
CA PRO A 23 -17.29 7.88 13.12
C PRO A 23 -18.33 7.94 12.01
N SER A 24 -19.36 8.79 12.14
CA SER A 24 -20.41 9.00 11.15
C SER A 24 -20.12 10.16 10.18
N ALA A 25 -19.08 10.97 10.44
CA ALA A 25 -18.71 12.07 9.56
C ALA A 25 -18.07 11.57 8.26
N LEU A 26 -18.36 12.27 7.15
CA LEU A 26 -17.81 11.96 5.82
C LEU A 26 -16.28 12.00 5.82
N PHE A 27 -15.71 13.06 6.41
CA PHE A 27 -14.29 13.24 6.67
C PHE A 27 -14.12 13.77 8.08
N ASN A 28 -13.13 13.26 8.80
CA ASN A 28 -12.75 13.83 10.09
C ASN A 28 -11.75 14.99 9.85
N THR A 29 -12.18 16.22 10.11
CA THR A 29 -11.39 17.46 9.93
C THR A 29 -11.34 18.27 11.24
N VAL A 30 -10.25 19.01 11.48
CA VAL A 30 -9.88 19.57 12.81
C VAL A 30 -10.97 20.37 13.56
N SER A 31 -11.09 20.08 14.87
CA SER A 31 -11.81 20.81 15.95
C SER A 31 -10.91 21.85 16.67
N ILE A 32 -11.49 22.73 17.50
CA ILE A 32 -10.89 23.93 18.15
C ILE A 32 -9.62 23.64 19.00
N ASP A 33 -9.34 22.38 19.36
CA ASP A 33 -8.18 21.90 20.14
C ASP A 33 -6.99 21.37 19.31
N GLY A 34 -7.13 21.25 17.98
CA GLY A 34 -5.97 21.26 17.06
C GLY A 34 -5.42 19.94 16.52
N SER A 35 -6.03 18.77 16.74
CA SER A 35 -5.60 17.53 16.05
C SER A 35 -6.76 16.74 15.44
N ILE A 36 -6.81 16.68 14.10
CA ILE A 36 -7.41 15.60 13.29
C ILE A 36 -6.68 15.61 11.90
N TYR A 37 -7.23 16.11 10.79
CA TYR A 37 -6.47 16.26 9.52
C TYR A 37 -6.73 17.63 8.88
N THR A 38 -5.69 18.25 8.30
CA THR A 38 -5.84 19.50 7.55
C THR A 38 -6.25 19.23 6.09
N MET A 39 -6.93 20.17 5.44
CA MET A 39 -7.31 20.03 4.03
C MET A 39 -6.11 19.76 3.10
N PRO A 40 -4.94 20.42 3.26
CA PRO A 40 -3.75 20.07 2.50
C PRO A 40 -3.26 18.64 2.74
N GLN A 41 -3.30 18.16 3.99
CA GLN A 41 -2.93 16.77 4.31
C GLN A 41 -3.86 15.79 3.59
N LEU A 42 -5.18 15.99 3.70
CA LEU A 42 -6.17 15.14 3.03
C LEU A 42 -6.03 15.19 1.50
N ALA A 43 -5.79 16.37 0.92
CA ALA A 43 -5.61 16.53 -0.52
C ALA A 43 -4.36 15.80 -1.04
N VAL A 44 -3.22 15.92 -0.34
CA VAL A 44 -1.98 15.22 -0.70
C VAL A 44 -2.16 13.71 -0.58
N PHE A 45 -2.79 13.24 0.51
CA PHE A 45 -3.08 11.82 0.70
C PHE A 45 -4.01 11.28 -0.40
N ALA A 46 -5.15 11.94 -0.64
CA ALA A 46 -6.12 11.55 -1.66
C ALA A 46 -5.52 11.54 -3.07
N ALA A 47 -4.65 12.51 -3.41
CA ALA A 47 -3.95 12.54 -4.68
C ALA A 47 -3.00 11.33 -4.83
N GLY A 48 -2.21 11.01 -3.80
CA GLY A 48 -1.34 9.83 -3.80
C GLY A 48 -2.12 8.54 -3.97
N CYS A 49 -3.22 8.41 -3.23
CA CYS A 49 -4.17 7.31 -3.28
C CYS A 49 -4.80 7.14 -4.66
N LEU A 50 -5.23 8.23 -5.30
CA LEU A 50 -5.81 8.20 -6.65
C LEU A 50 -4.79 7.71 -7.69
N LEU A 51 -3.55 8.17 -7.61
CA LEU A 51 -2.48 7.68 -8.51
C LEU A 51 -2.28 6.17 -8.38
N TRP A 52 -2.33 5.64 -7.15
CA TRP A 52 -2.27 4.20 -6.90
C TRP A 52 -3.47 3.43 -7.48
N VAL A 53 -4.69 3.95 -7.34
CA VAL A 53 -5.88 3.34 -7.98
C VAL A 53 -5.70 3.23 -9.49
N VAL A 54 -5.25 4.32 -10.13
CA VAL A 54 -5.02 4.32 -11.58
C VAL A 54 -3.87 3.36 -11.93
N ALA A 55 -2.81 3.31 -11.12
CA ALA A 55 -1.73 2.33 -11.30
C ALA A 55 -2.24 0.89 -11.22
N TYR A 56 -3.10 0.56 -10.24
CA TYR A 56 -3.74 -0.76 -10.11
C TYR A 56 -4.60 -1.12 -11.31
N ALA A 57 -5.37 -0.18 -11.85
CA ALA A 57 -6.11 -0.42 -13.09
C ALA A 57 -5.17 -0.80 -14.24
N TYR A 58 -4.05 -0.09 -14.41
CA TYR A 58 -3.05 -0.44 -15.43
C TYR A 58 -2.34 -1.76 -15.15
N VAL A 59 -2.02 -2.10 -13.90
CA VAL A 59 -1.47 -3.41 -13.52
C VAL A 59 -2.43 -4.54 -13.92
N LEU A 60 -3.73 -4.38 -13.66
CA LEU A 60 -4.74 -5.36 -14.06
C LEU A 60 -4.84 -5.49 -15.59
N LEU A 61 -4.88 -4.38 -16.31
CA LEU A 61 -4.92 -4.36 -17.79
C LEU A 61 -3.68 -5.00 -18.41
N GLN A 62 -2.51 -4.69 -17.85
CA GLN A 62 -1.22 -5.22 -18.26
C GLN A 62 -1.15 -6.73 -18.03
N ALA A 63 -1.60 -7.21 -16.87
CA ALA A 63 -1.63 -8.63 -16.55
C ALA A 63 -2.62 -9.39 -17.44
N HIS A 64 -3.78 -8.80 -17.76
CA HIS A 64 -4.73 -9.38 -18.71
C HIS A 64 -4.14 -9.48 -20.12
N ARG A 65 -3.48 -8.41 -20.61
CA ARG A 65 -2.95 -8.33 -21.97
C ARG A 65 -1.69 -9.16 -22.18
N ASN A 66 -0.76 -9.14 -21.23
CA ASN A 66 0.58 -9.72 -21.38
C ASN A 66 0.77 -11.01 -20.58
N ARG A 67 -0.24 -11.46 -19.81
CA ARG A 67 -0.22 -12.70 -19.01
C ARG A 67 0.96 -12.77 -18.03
N VAL A 68 1.45 -11.62 -17.59
CA VAL A 68 2.52 -11.49 -16.59
C VAL A 68 1.98 -10.89 -15.30
N VAL A 69 2.50 -11.36 -14.17
CA VAL A 69 2.22 -10.75 -12.86
C VAL A 69 3.32 -9.73 -12.58
N GLU A 70 2.95 -8.44 -12.53
CA GLU A 70 3.91 -7.38 -12.21
C GLU A 70 4.20 -7.26 -10.71
N MET A 71 3.27 -7.72 -9.86
CA MET A 71 3.41 -7.64 -8.41
C MET A 71 4.00 -8.94 -7.84
N ALA A 72 5.09 -8.83 -7.09
CA ALA A 72 5.67 -9.98 -6.41
C ALA A 72 4.65 -10.65 -5.48
N VAL A 73 4.67 -11.98 -5.40
CA VAL A 73 3.71 -12.77 -4.62
C VAL A 73 3.65 -12.33 -3.15
N LEU A 74 4.82 -12.10 -2.54
CA LEU A 74 4.91 -11.66 -1.14
C LEU A 74 4.32 -10.25 -0.96
N ALA A 75 4.57 -9.35 -1.91
CA ALA A 75 4.02 -8.00 -1.91
C ALA A 75 2.49 -8.02 -2.03
N ALA A 76 1.94 -8.84 -2.93
CA ALA A 76 0.49 -9.01 -3.07
C ALA A 76 -0.18 -9.62 -1.84
N ALA A 77 0.47 -10.61 -1.20
CA ALA A 77 -0.05 -11.20 0.03
C ALA A 77 -0.05 -10.20 1.20
N SER A 78 1.04 -9.42 1.31
CA SER A 78 1.18 -8.34 2.29
C SER A 78 0.12 -7.27 2.10
N ASN A 79 -0.11 -6.81 0.85
CA ASN A 79 -1.08 -5.74 0.58
C ASN A 79 -2.51 -6.19 0.85
N LEU A 80 -2.89 -7.37 0.36
CA LEU A 80 -4.22 -7.94 0.59
C LEU A 80 -4.51 -8.10 2.09
N ALA A 81 -3.52 -8.56 2.86
CA ALA A 81 -3.66 -8.70 4.30
C ALA A 81 -3.88 -7.35 4.99
N TRP A 82 -3.16 -6.31 4.56
CA TRP A 82 -3.29 -4.97 5.11
C TRP A 82 -4.67 -4.36 4.81
N GLU A 83 -5.10 -4.38 3.54
CA GLU A 83 -6.43 -3.90 3.13
C GLU A 83 -7.57 -4.69 3.77
N PHE A 84 -7.38 -6.00 3.98
CA PHE A 84 -8.36 -6.80 4.69
C PHE A 84 -8.49 -6.34 6.15
N VAL A 85 -7.37 -6.22 6.87
CA VAL A 85 -7.33 -5.84 8.29
C VAL A 85 -7.88 -4.44 8.52
N TRP A 86 -7.52 -3.47 7.68
CA TRP A 86 -7.94 -2.07 7.83
C TRP A 86 -9.25 -1.73 7.13
N GLY A 87 -9.67 -2.50 6.13
CA GLY A 87 -10.94 -2.31 5.43
C GLY A 87 -12.13 -3.02 6.08
N VAL A 88 -11.90 -4.12 6.81
CA VAL A 88 -12.97 -4.98 7.34
C VAL A 88 -13.11 -4.90 8.87
N PRO A 89 -12.19 -5.46 9.69
CA PRO A 89 -12.37 -5.50 11.13
C PRO A 89 -11.88 -4.24 11.87
N LEU A 90 -10.83 -3.56 11.39
CA LEU A 90 -10.37 -2.29 11.99
C LEU A 90 -11.05 -1.08 11.33
N HIS A 91 -11.03 0.04 12.04
CA HIS A 91 -11.57 1.31 11.57
C HIS A 91 -10.51 2.39 11.74
N THR A 92 -10.44 3.31 10.77
CA THR A 92 -9.55 4.47 10.84
C THR A 92 -10.27 5.68 11.42
N ASP A 93 -9.51 6.63 11.93
CA ASP A 93 -9.99 7.90 12.45
C ASP A 93 -10.14 9.00 11.38
N MET A 94 -10.13 8.64 10.09
CA MET A 94 -10.22 9.58 8.97
C MET A 94 -11.64 9.86 8.47
N GLY A 95 -12.65 9.21 9.05
CA GLY A 95 -14.06 9.33 8.66
C GLY A 95 -14.53 8.23 7.69
N VAL A 96 -15.84 8.17 7.48
CA VAL A 96 -16.50 7.03 6.80
C VAL A 96 -16.10 6.92 5.33
N PHE A 97 -15.79 8.03 4.65
CA PHE A 97 -15.38 8.01 3.25
C PHE A 97 -14.08 7.22 3.04
N LEU A 98 -13.08 7.42 3.91
CA LEU A 98 -11.79 6.72 3.83
C LEU A 98 -11.96 5.23 4.14
N VAL A 99 -12.80 4.87 5.12
CA VAL A 99 -13.13 3.47 5.42
C VAL A 99 -13.73 2.76 4.19
N TRP A 100 -14.67 3.40 3.50
CA TRP A 100 -15.22 2.83 2.25
C TRP A 100 -14.20 2.79 1.12
N THR A 101 -13.22 3.70 1.12
CA THR A 101 -12.13 3.69 0.14
C THR A 101 -11.21 2.48 0.36
N TYR A 102 -10.84 2.15 1.60
CA TYR A 102 -10.13 0.89 1.92
C TYR A 102 -10.90 -0.34 1.48
N ARG A 103 -12.22 -0.38 1.72
CA ARG A 103 -13.06 -1.48 1.24
C ARG A 103 -13.09 -1.60 -0.28
N ALA A 104 -13.10 -0.47 -0.99
CA ALA A 104 -13.00 -0.46 -2.44
C ALA A 104 -11.62 -0.93 -2.91
N TRP A 105 -10.53 -0.56 -2.22
CA TRP A 105 -9.18 -1.07 -2.52
C TRP A 105 -9.06 -2.57 -2.31
N LEU A 106 -9.64 -3.09 -1.23
CA LEU A 106 -9.69 -4.53 -1.00
C LEU A 106 -10.29 -5.28 -2.20
N VAL A 107 -11.28 -4.72 -2.89
CA VAL A 107 -11.83 -5.31 -4.11
C VAL A 107 -10.80 -5.37 -5.24
N PHE A 108 -10.03 -4.30 -5.47
CA PHE A 108 -8.93 -4.32 -6.45
C PHE A 108 -7.87 -5.35 -6.07
N ASP A 109 -7.52 -5.43 -4.80
CA ASP A 109 -6.55 -6.39 -4.29
C ASP A 109 -7.00 -7.83 -4.47
N LEU A 110 -8.29 -8.14 -4.31
CA LEU A 110 -8.84 -9.47 -4.61
C LEU A 110 -8.63 -9.83 -6.09
N PHE A 111 -8.80 -8.88 -7.02
CA PHE A 111 -8.54 -9.12 -8.44
C PHE A 111 -7.05 -9.30 -8.73
N ILE A 112 -6.18 -8.46 -8.15
CA ILE A 112 -4.72 -8.60 -8.29
C ILE A 112 -4.27 -9.95 -7.73
N PHE A 113 -4.73 -10.31 -6.54
CA PHE A 113 -4.39 -11.56 -5.87
C PHE A 113 -4.91 -12.79 -6.62
N HIS A 114 -6.10 -12.71 -7.22
CA HIS A 114 -6.58 -13.76 -8.13
C HIS A 114 -5.61 -13.99 -9.30
N GLN A 115 -5.06 -12.92 -9.88
CA GLN A 115 -4.07 -13.04 -10.94
C GLN A 115 -2.74 -13.62 -10.44
N VAL A 116 -2.30 -13.24 -9.23
CA VAL A 116 -1.13 -13.83 -8.57
C VAL A 116 -1.31 -15.34 -8.41
N LEU A 117 -2.45 -15.80 -7.88
CA LEU A 117 -2.73 -17.24 -7.73
C LEU A 117 -2.77 -17.98 -9.07
N LYS A 118 -3.34 -17.34 -10.12
CA LYS A 118 -3.52 -17.97 -11.43
C LYS A 118 -2.25 -18.03 -12.27
N LEU A 119 -1.45 -16.96 -12.27
CA LEU A 119 -0.31 -16.77 -13.17
C LEU A 119 1.05 -16.91 -12.46
N GLY A 120 1.11 -16.62 -11.16
CA GLY A 120 2.37 -16.59 -10.42
C GLY A 120 3.00 -17.97 -10.20
N ARG A 121 2.21 -19.05 -10.28
CA ARG A 121 2.71 -20.43 -10.11
C ARG A 121 3.80 -20.78 -11.12
N GLU A 122 3.65 -20.33 -12.36
CA GLU A 122 4.59 -20.66 -13.45
C GLU A 122 5.92 -19.90 -13.34
N GLN A 123 5.98 -18.86 -12.52
CA GLN A 123 7.19 -18.06 -12.31
C GLN A 123 8.22 -18.73 -11.38
N PHE A 124 7.80 -19.74 -10.59
CA PHE A 124 8.72 -20.48 -9.72
C PHE A 124 9.43 -21.57 -10.52
N THR A 125 10.69 -21.85 -10.22
CA THR A 125 11.47 -22.91 -10.89
C THR A 125 11.38 -24.25 -10.13
N SER A 126 11.21 -24.21 -8.81
CA SER A 126 11.15 -25.41 -7.95
C SER A 126 9.80 -26.13 -8.02
N ASP A 127 9.82 -27.43 -8.32
CA ASP A 127 8.61 -28.27 -8.36
C ASP A 127 7.93 -28.41 -7.00
N PHE A 128 8.71 -28.39 -5.91
CA PHE A 128 8.18 -28.40 -4.55
C PHE A 128 7.27 -27.18 -4.29
N PHE A 129 7.74 -25.99 -4.67
CA PHE A 129 6.97 -24.76 -4.54
C PHE A 129 5.78 -24.74 -5.49
N LYS A 130 5.92 -25.19 -6.74
CA LYS A 130 4.80 -25.27 -7.68
C LYS A 130 3.68 -26.17 -7.18
N ARG A 131 3.99 -27.28 -6.51
CA ARG A 131 2.98 -28.20 -5.96
C ARG A 131 2.19 -27.60 -4.80
N HIS A 132 2.85 -26.81 -3.95
CA HIS A 132 2.24 -26.21 -2.76
C HIS A 132 1.94 -24.72 -2.91
N TYR A 133 2.03 -24.18 -4.12
CA TYR A 133 2.03 -22.74 -4.38
C TYR A 133 0.87 -22.02 -3.70
N ASN A 134 -0.37 -22.38 -4.02
CA ASN A 134 -1.55 -21.74 -3.44
C ASN A 134 -1.58 -21.83 -1.91
N ALA A 135 -1.16 -22.94 -1.33
CA ALA A 135 -1.13 -23.12 0.12
C ALA A 135 -0.10 -22.18 0.78
N VAL A 136 1.10 -22.07 0.20
CA VAL A 136 2.15 -21.16 0.68
C VAL A 136 1.70 -19.71 0.56
N VAL A 137 1.11 -19.32 -0.57
CA VAL A 137 0.61 -17.95 -0.79
C VAL A 137 -0.53 -17.61 0.17
N CYS A 138 -1.53 -18.49 0.34
CA CYS A 138 -2.61 -18.27 1.30
C CYS A 138 -2.10 -18.23 2.76
N ALA A 139 -1.16 -19.12 3.12
CA ALA A 139 -0.53 -19.09 4.46
C ALA A 139 0.22 -17.78 4.70
N THR A 140 0.82 -17.21 3.66
CA THR A 140 1.53 -15.92 3.72
C THR A 140 0.55 -14.76 3.96
N VAL A 141 -0.63 -14.79 3.34
CA VAL A 141 -1.72 -13.82 3.63
C VAL A 141 -2.14 -13.92 5.09
N VAL A 142 -2.43 -15.14 5.58
CA VAL A 142 -2.84 -15.35 6.98
C VAL A 142 -1.76 -14.88 7.95
N PHE A 143 -0.48 -15.13 7.63
CA PHE A 143 0.64 -14.63 8.41
C PHE A 143 0.64 -13.09 8.49
N PHE A 144 0.52 -12.39 7.36
CA PHE A 144 0.49 -10.92 7.38
C PHE A 144 -0.76 -10.36 8.07
N ILE A 145 -1.93 -11.02 7.95
CA ILE A 145 -3.13 -10.64 8.71
C ILE A 145 -2.82 -10.69 10.21
N ALA A 146 -2.23 -11.80 10.69
CA ALA A 146 -1.86 -11.94 12.09
C ALA A 146 -0.83 -10.90 12.54
N VAL A 147 0.16 -10.59 11.70
CA VAL A 147 1.17 -9.56 11.98
C VAL A 147 0.52 -8.18 12.12
N TYR A 148 -0.27 -7.73 11.14
CA TYR A 148 -0.86 -6.39 11.17
C TYR A 148 -1.91 -6.24 12.25
N TRP A 149 -2.77 -7.25 12.42
CA TRP A 149 -3.72 -7.29 13.52
C TRP A 149 -2.99 -7.25 14.88
N GLY A 150 -1.92 -8.02 15.04
CA GLY A 150 -1.08 -8.03 16.22
C GLY A 150 -0.42 -6.68 16.51
N MET A 151 0.11 -6.01 15.48
CA MET A 151 0.69 -4.67 15.59
C MET A 151 -0.31 -3.64 16.12
N THR A 152 -1.56 -3.70 15.66
CA THR A 152 -2.62 -2.82 16.16
C THR A 152 -2.95 -3.14 17.61
N LEU A 153 -3.17 -4.42 17.95
CA LEU A 153 -3.52 -4.81 19.32
C LEU A 153 -2.42 -4.51 20.34
N SER A 154 -1.15 -4.55 19.93
CA SER A 154 -0.02 -4.19 20.78
C SER A 154 0.23 -2.68 20.89
N GLY A 155 -0.58 -1.85 20.22
CA GLY A 155 -0.39 -0.39 20.17
C GLY A 155 0.85 0.05 19.38
N ILE A 156 1.43 -0.85 18.59
CA ILE A 156 2.61 -0.56 17.75
C ILE A 156 2.19 0.13 16.47
N ASP A 157 0.96 -0.04 15.98
CA ASP A 157 0.48 0.65 14.78
C ASP A 157 -0.08 2.05 15.07
N SER A 158 -0.30 2.85 14.02
CA SER A 158 -0.99 4.14 14.14
C SER A 158 -2.51 3.99 14.01
N PRO A 159 -3.32 5.00 14.40
CA PRO A 159 -4.78 4.98 14.27
C PRO A 159 -5.31 4.77 12.84
N ILE A 160 -4.48 4.97 11.82
CA ILE A 160 -4.82 4.76 10.40
C ILE A 160 -4.08 3.59 9.76
N GLY A 161 -3.31 2.83 10.55
CA GLY A 161 -2.49 1.75 10.02
C GLY A 161 -1.26 2.21 9.25
N ALA A 162 -0.79 3.43 9.47
CA ALA A 162 0.31 4.00 8.69
C ALA A 162 1.60 3.18 8.80
N ARG A 163 1.91 2.65 9.99
CA ARG A 163 3.16 1.90 10.21
C ARG A 163 3.10 0.55 9.50
N SER A 164 1.99 -0.19 9.63
CA SER A 164 1.82 -1.45 8.90
C SER A 164 1.72 -1.23 7.38
N ALA A 165 1.07 -0.14 6.94
CA ALA A 165 0.99 0.24 5.53
C ALA A 165 2.38 0.46 4.95
N TYR A 166 3.25 1.15 5.68
CA TYR A 166 4.61 1.42 5.22
C TYR A 166 5.55 0.23 5.32
N VAL A 167 5.29 -0.73 6.21
CA VAL A 167 5.95 -2.04 6.16
C VAL A 167 5.58 -2.75 4.85
N CYS A 168 4.29 -2.79 4.50
CA CYS A 168 3.82 -3.35 3.22
C CYS A 168 4.44 -2.60 2.02
N GLN A 169 4.37 -1.28 2.01
CA GLN A 169 4.90 -0.43 0.94
C GLN A 169 6.39 -0.63 0.72
N PHE A 170 7.17 -0.74 1.81
CA PHE A 170 8.60 -1.02 1.70
C PHE A 170 8.86 -2.38 1.04
N ILE A 171 8.12 -3.42 1.43
CA ILE A 171 8.19 -4.75 0.81
C ILE A 171 7.86 -4.66 -0.69
N ILE A 172 6.79 -3.94 -1.06
CA ILE A 172 6.41 -3.70 -2.46
C ILE A 172 7.56 -3.05 -3.23
N SER A 173 8.10 -1.92 -2.73
CA SER A 173 9.18 -1.17 -3.41
C SER A 173 10.46 -1.99 -3.60
N VAL A 174 10.89 -2.75 -2.58
CA VAL A 174 12.05 -3.65 -2.69
C VAL A 174 11.81 -4.71 -3.75
N LEU A 175 10.67 -5.41 -3.68
CA LEU A 175 10.39 -6.54 -4.55
C LEU A 175 10.14 -6.12 -6.00
N CYS A 176 9.50 -4.98 -6.24
CA CYS A 176 9.39 -4.41 -7.58
C CYS A 176 10.77 -4.12 -8.18
N LEU A 177 11.69 -3.53 -7.41
CA LEU A 177 13.07 -3.30 -7.86
C LEU A 177 13.80 -4.60 -8.18
N ILE A 178 13.71 -5.60 -7.31
CA ILE A 178 14.31 -6.92 -7.55
C ILE A 178 13.74 -7.54 -8.82
N LEU A 179 12.42 -7.52 -9.01
CA LEU A 179 11.77 -8.05 -10.21
C LEU A 179 12.22 -7.33 -11.47
N LEU A 180 12.33 -5.99 -11.45
CA LEU A 180 12.78 -5.23 -12.60
C LEU A 180 14.24 -5.55 -12.97
N VAL A 181 15.11 -5.78 -11.98
CA VAL A 181 16.50 -6.17 -12.21
C VAL A 181 16.61 -7.60 -12.73
N GLN A 182 15.85 -8.54 -12.18
CA GLN A 182 15.89 -9.95 -12.58
C GLN A 182 15.21 -10.20 -13.93
N GLN A 183 14.14 -9.46 -14.22
CA GLN A 183 13.35 -9.59 -15.45
C GLN A 183 13.11 -8.21 -16.09
N PRO A 184 14.13 -7.61 -16.74
CA PRO A 184 14.05 -6.27 -17.29
C PRO A 184 12.99 -6.13 -18.38
N SER A 185 11.80 -5.63 -18.01
CA SER A 185 10.70 -5.37 -18.93
C SER A 185 10.28 -3.91 -18.88
N THR A 186 10.02 -3.36 -20.06
CA THR A 186 9.56 -1.97 -20.25
C THR A 186 8.37 -1.92 -21.21
N VAL A 187 7.65 -3.04 -21.35
CA VAL A 187 6.64 -3.28 -22.38
C VAL A 187 5.25 -2.88 -21.89
N GLY A 188 4.40 -2.40 -22.80
CA GLY A 188 3.00 -2.09 -22.51
C GLY A 188 2.86 -0.93 -21.53
N TYR A 189 2.10 -1.13 -20.47
CA TYR A 189 1.79 -0.10 -19.48
C TYR A 189 2.87 0.10 -18.41
N ALA A 190 3.99 -0.63 -18.47
CA ALA A 190 5.06 -0.55 -17.48
C ALA A 190 5.57 0.89 -17.24
N TRP A 191 5.62 1.75 -18.27
CA TRP A 191 5.96 3.17 -18.10
C TRP A 191 4.95 3.91 -17.23
N THR A 192 3.66 3.78 -17.55
CA THR A 192 2.58 4.44 -16.82
C THR A 192 2.52 3.94 -15.38
N ILE A 193 2.61 2.62 -15.17
CA ILE A 193 2.61 1.98 -13.85
C ILE A 193 3.78 2.49 -13.01
N THR A 194 4.98 2.55 -13.58
CA THR A 194 6.20 3.03 -12.90
C THR A 194 5.99 4.42 -12.29
N TRP A 195 5.51 5.38 -13.07
CA TRP A 195 5.38 6.76 -12.61
C TRP A 195 4.21 6.98 -11.68
N LEU A 196 3.03 6.42 -12.00
CA LEU A 196 1.85 6.56 -11.15
C LEU A 196 2.10 5.97 -9.75
N ARG A 197 2.69 4.77 -9.71
CA ARG A 197 3.05 4.09 -8.46
C ARG A 197 4.03 4.90 -7.63
N SER A 198 5.19 5.25 -8.21
CA SER A 198 6.26 5.94 -7.49
C SER A 198 5.84 7.35 -7.04
N LEU A 199 5.08 8.09 -7.87
CA LEU A 199 4.55 9.39 -7.48
C LEU A 199 3.45 9.26 -6.42
N GLY A 200 2.61 8.23 -6.51
CA GLY A 200 1.65 7.86 -5.48
C GLY A 200 2.32 7.65 -4.13
N THR A 201 3.35 6.79 -4.07
CA THR A 201 4.18 6.57 -2.87
C THR A 201 4.77 7.86 -2.33
N LEU A 202 5.34 8.71 -3.20
CA LEU A 202 5.94 9.98 -2.78
C LEU A 202 4.92 10.89 -2.11
N LEU A 203 3.73 11.06 -2.68
CA LEU A 203 2.69 11.92 -2.11
C LEU A 203 2.19 11.38 -0.76
N VAL A 204 1.97 10.06 -0.66
CA VAL A 204 1.59 9.45 0.63
C VAL A 204 2.72 9.63 1.65
N SER A 205 3.99 9.54 1.25
CA SER A 205 5.15 9.76 2.14
C SER A 205 5.20 11.20 2.63
N VAL A 206 4.91 12.18 1.76
CA VAL A 206 4.78 13.59 2.16
C VAL A 206 3.67 13.76 3.18
N PHE A 207 2.52 13.13 3.00
CA PHE A 207 1.45 13.15 3.99
C PHE A 207 1.92 12.58 5.35
N MET A 208 2.64 11.45 5.36
CA MET A 208 3.16 10.87 6.61
C MET A 208 4.17 11.79 7.30
N VAL A 209 5.02 12.49 6.55
CA VAL A 209 5.92 13.51 7.11
C VAL A 209 5.15 14.67 7.73
N MET A 210 4.06 15.12 7.08
CA MET A 210 3.25 16.24 7.56
C MET A 210 2.44 15.89 8.82
N HIS A 211 1.94 14.66 8.92
CA HIS A 211 1.02 14.26 9.98
C HIS A 211 1.71 13.50 11.13
N TYR A 212 2.75 12.71 10.84
CA TYR A 212 3.52 11.93 11.81
C TYR A 212 5.01 12.34 11.89
N PRO A 213 5.35 13.63 12.08
CA PRO A 213 6.74 14.11 12.00
C PRO A 213 7.67 13.55 13.09
N LYS A 214 7.10 13.00 14.17
CA LYS A 214 7.86 12.43 15.30
C LYS A 214 7.98 10.91 15.24
N ASP A 215 7.31 10.26 14.30
CA ASP A 215 7.30 8.80 14.18
C ASP A 215 8.50 8.32 13.37
N VAL A 216 9.65 8.23 14.02
CA VAL A 216 10.92 7.89 13.36
C VAL A 216 10.84 6.56 12.61
N PHE A 217 10.15 5.56 13.16
CA PHE A 217 9.99 4.26 12.51
C PHE A 217 9.25 4.39 11.17
N LEU A 218 8.11 5.08 11.18
CA LEU A 218 7.34 5.35 9.97
C LEU A 218 8.17 6.15 8.95
N LEU A 219 8.84 7.22 9.39
CA LEU A 219 9.61 8.08 8.50
C LEU A 219 10.80 7.38 7.85
N VAL A 220 11.45 6.45 8.56
CA VAL A 220 12.51 5.61 7.99
C VAL A 220 11.94 4.72 6.87
N LEU A 221 10.77 4.12 7.09
CA LEU A 221 10.09 3.34 6.05
C LEU A 221 9.66 4.22 4.87
N CYS A 222 9.15 5.43 5.12
CA CYS A 222 8.79 6.39 4.07
C CYS A 222 10.01 6.76 3.21
N ALA A 223 11.13 7.12 3.85
CA ALA A 223 12.36 7.44 3.16
C ALA A 223 12.88 6.22 2.37
N GLY A 224 12.93 5.04 2.99
CA GLY A 224 13.38 3.81 2.35
C GLY A 224 12.56 3.45 1.11
N ALA A 225 11.23 3.42 1.22
CA ALA A 225 10.34 3.09 0.11
C ALA A 225 10.45 4.13 -1.02
N THR A 226 10.48 5.42 -0.68
CA THR A 226 10.60 6.51 -1.66
C THR A 226 11.94 6.46 -2.40
N LEU A 227 13.05 6.17 -1.69
CA LEU A 227 14.36 6.02 -2.30
C LEU A 227 14.40 4.81 -3.24
N LEU A 228 13.85 3.67 -2.82
CA LEU A 228 13.77 2.47 -3.66
C LEU A 228 12.93 2.71 -4.92
N ASP A 229 11.81 3.43 -4.81
CA ASP A 229 10.98 3.82 -5.95
C ASP A 229 11.72 4.81 -6.88
N ALA A 230 12.51 5.73 -6.33
CA ALA A 230 13.36 6.61 -7.14
C ALA A 230 14.44 5.80 -7.88
N PHE A 231 15.10 4.86 -7.22
CA PHE A 231 16.05 3.93 -7.85
C PHE A 231 15.39 3.09 -8.93
N TYR A 232 14.19 2.57 -8.68
CA TYR A 232 13.38 1.85 -9.65
C TYR A 232 13.12 2.71 -10.90
N CYS A 233 12.67 3.96 -10.73
CA CYS A 233 12.43 4.87 -11.85
C CYS A 233 13.71 5.17 -12.65
N VAL A 234 14.82 5.47 -11.96
CA VAL A 234 16.12 5.73 -12.61
C VAL A 234 16.59 4.52 -13.40
N TYR A 235 16.50 3.32 -12.81
CA TYR A 235 16.89 2.09 -13.48
C TYR A 235 15.99 1.79 -14.69
N PHE A 236 14.67 1.99 -14.55
CA PHE A 236 13.71 1.85 -15.64
C PHE A 236 14.02 2.78 -16.82
N LEU A 237 14.38 4.05 -16.54
CA LEU A 237 14.79 5.02 -17.55
C LEU A 237 16.05 4.56 -18.30
N ARG A 238 17.05 4.02 -17.58
CA ARG A 238 18.26 3.47 -18.20
C ARG A 238 17.94 2.30 -19.11
N LEU A 239 17.08 1.37 -18.67
CA LEU A 239 16.65 0.23 -19.49
C LEU A 239 15.97 0.67 -20.79
N ARG A 240 15.13 1.72 -20.74
CA ARG A 240 14.50 2.28 -21.95
C ARG A 240 15.52 2.94 -22.87
N ALA A 241 16.43 3.75 -22.33
CA ALA A 241 17.46 4.40 -23.12
C ALA A 241 18.36 3.39 -23.84
N SER A 242 18.76 2.32 -23.15
CA SER A 242 19.57 1.24 -23.74
C SER A 242 18.82 0.48 -24.84
N LYS A 243 17.52 0.23 -24.69
CA LYS A 243 16.71 -0.39 -25.76
C LYS A 243 16.56 0.51 -26.98
N THR A 244 16.39 1.82 -26.78
CA THR A 244 16.34 2.79 -27.88
C THR A 244 17.70 2.91 -28.59
N ALA A 245 18.81 2.89 -27.85
CA ALA A 245 20.16 2.91 -28.40
C ALA A 245 20.53 1.60 -29.14
N ALA A 246 19.96 0.47 -28.71
CA ALA A 246 20.16 -0.85 -29.32
C ALA A 246 19.26 -1.13 -30.52
N ALA A 247 18.44 -0.17 -30.99
CA ALA A 247 17.70 -0.27 -32.24
C ALA A 247 18.49 0.43 -33.37
N PRO A 248 19.32 -0.28 -34.17
CA PRO A 248 20.12 0.35 -35.20
C PRO A 248 19.39 0.33 -36.54
N LEU A 249 19.39 1.46 -37.25
CA LEU A 249 19.72 1.58 -38.68
C LEU A 249 19.35 0.39 -39.60
N GLN A 250 18.08 -0.05 -39.63
CA GLN A 250 17.54 -0.96 -40.67
C GLN A 250 16.52 -0.27 -41.58
N ALA A 251 16.56 1.06 -41.67
CA ALA A 251 15.66 1.84 -42.50
C ALA A 251 16.41 2.73 -43.49
N VAL A 252 17.52 2.26 -44.09
CA VAL A 252 18.04 2.76 -45.37
C VAL A 252 18.84 1.62 -46.03
N ALA A 253 18.18 0.85 -46.89
CA ALA A 253 18.80 0.07 -47.97
C ALA A 253 17.75 -0.18 -49.05
#